data_AF-A0A060CGZ0-F1
#
_entry.id   AF-A0A060CGZ0-F1
#
_cell.length_a   1.000
_cell.length_b   1.000
_cell.length_c   1.000
_cell.angle_alpha   90.00
_cell.angle_beta   90.00
_cell.angle_gamma   90.00
#
_symmetry.space_group_name_H-M   'P 1'
#
loop_
_entity.id
_entity.type
_entity.pdbx_description
1 polymer ?
#
loop_
_entity_poly.entity_id
_entity_poly.type
_entity_poly.pdbx_seq_one_letter_code
_entity_poly.pdbx_strand_id
1 'polypeptide(L)'
;MEKDSSALPKSFNANHKTGDVGNAYEFGQCTWWVYVRRTQLGLPVGSYLGDGRMWADSAKSLGYWVDGTPRHKGDIIVFAAG
;
A
#
# COMPACT_ATOMS: atom_id res chain seq x y z
N MET A 1 -9.76 19.92 3.19
CA MET A 1 -9.54 19.13 1.96
C MET A 1 -8.14 18.55 2.08
N GLU A 2 -7.96 17.25 1.84
CA GLU A 2 -6.62 16.63 1.75
C GLU A 2 -5.78 17.40 0.72
N LYS A 3 -4.50 17.68 1.04
CA LYS A 3 -3.63 18.58 0.27
C LYS A 3 -3.46 18.12 -1.19
N ASP A 4 -3.51 16.81 -1.40
CA ASP A 4 -3.21 16.18 -2.69
C ASP A 4 -4.46 15.68 -3.42
N SER A 5 -5.65 16.15 -3.05
CA SER A 5 -6.91 15.73 -3.70
C SER A 5 -6.95 16.02 -5.20
N SER A 6 -6.23 17.04 -5.68
CA SER A 6 -6.11 17.38 -7.10
C SER A 6 -5.17 16.44 -7.87
N ALA A 7 -4.33 15.67 -7.17
CA ALA A 7 -3.38 14.73 -7.74
C ALA A 7 -3.91 13.28 -7.80
N LEU A 8 -5.12 13.03 -7.30
CA LEU A 8 -5.74 11.71 -7.35
C LEU A 8 -5.87 11.22 -8.80
N PRO A 9 -5.60 9.93 -9.07
CA PRO A 9 -5.91 9.33 -10.36
C PRO A 9 -7.39 9.53 -10.72
N LYS A 10 -7.70 9.84 -11.99
CA LYS A 10 -9.08 10.10 -12.43
C LYS A 10 -10.07 8.98 -12.11
N SER A 11 -9.59 7.74 -12.05
CA SER A 11 -10.38 6.54 -11.73
C SER A 11 -10.22 6.08 -10.28
N PHE A 12 -9.65 6.90 -9.40
CA PHE A 12 -9.46 6.54 -7.99
C PHE A 12 -10.81 6.50 -7.26
N ASN A 13 -11.05 5.38 -6.58
CA ASN A 13 -12.19 5.21 -5.69
C ASN A 13 -11.67 5.00 -4.27
N ALA A 14 -11.87 5.99 -3.40
CA ALA A 14 -11.46 5.91 -1.99
C ALA A 14 -12.10 4.74 -1.23
N ASN A 15 -13.23 4.21 -1.71
CA ASN A 15 -13.96 3.08 -1.13
C ASN A 15 -13.63 1.75 -1.81
N HIS A 16 -12.46 1.62 -2.46
CA HIS A 16 -12.01 0.35 -3.02
C HIS A 16 -11.77 -0.70 -1.91
N LYS A 17 -11.83 -1.99 -2.26
CA LYS A 17 -11.45 -3.05 -1.32
C LYS A 17 -9.96 -2.96 -1.02
N THR A 18 -9.59 -2.88 0.25
CA THR A 18 -8.19 -2.81 0.69
C THR A 18 -7.48 -4.16 0.54
N GLY A 19 -8.22 -5.27 0.51
CA GLY A 19 -7.65 -6.62 0.56
C GLY A 19 -7.00 -6.93 1.91
N ASP A 20 -7.31 -6.13 2.94
CA ASP A 20 -6.85 -6.34 4.31
C ASP A 20 -7.77 -7.34 5.02
N VAL A 21 -7.22 -8.48 5.41
CA VAL A 21 -7.87 -9.52 6.21
C VAL A 21 -7.03 -9.90 7.44
N GLY A 22 -6.06 -9.05 7.82
CA GLY A 22 -5.05 -9.37 8.84
C GLY A 22 -3.66 -9.64 8.24
N ASN A 23 -2.65 -9.72 9.10
CA ASN A 23 -1.28 -9.94 8.64
C ASN A 23 -1.09 -11.39 8.16
N ALA A 24 -0.95 -11.59 6.86
CA ALA A 24 -0.72 -12.90 6.24
C ALA A 24 0.73 -13.10 5.77
N TYR A 25 1.64 -12.18 6.11
CA TYR A 25 3.05 -12.28 5.75
C TYR A 25 3.84 -13.05 6.80
N GLU A 26 4.84 -13.82 6.35
CA GLU A 26 5.74 -14.58 7.21
C GLU A 26 6.48 -13.65 8.20
N PHE A 27 6.53 -14.06 9.47
CA PHE A 27 7.11 -13.23 10.53
C PHE A 27 8.57 -12.86 10.23
N GLY A 28 8.92 -11.58 10.43
CA GLY A 28 10.27 -11.07 10.23
C GLY A 28 10.65 -10.73 8.78
N GLN A 29 9.81 -11.07 7.79
CA GLN A 29 10.02 -10.61 6.40
C GLN A 29 9.78 -9.11 6.25
N CYS A 30 10.33 -8.51 5.20
CA CYS A 30 10.15 -7.07 4.92
C CYS A 30 8.66 -6.70 4.79
N THR A 31 7.88 -7.54 4.14
CA THR A 31 6.43 -7.38 3.94
C THR A 31 5.66 -7.45 5.25
N TRP A 32 6.05 -8.34 6.17
CA TRP A 32 5.47 -8.43 7.51
C TRP A 32 5.67 -7.14 8.30
N TRP A 33 6.90 -6.60 8.32
CA TRP A 33 7.17 -5.38 9.07
C TRP A 33 6.42 -4.17 8.48
N VAL A 34 6.38 -4.06 7.15
CA VAL A 34 5.64 -2.96 6.50
C VAL A 34 4.14 -3.05 6.81
N TYR A 35 3.54 -4.25 6.80
CA TYR A 35 2.16 -4.45 7.22
C TYR A 35 1.93 -3.99 8.67
N VAL A 36 2.76 -4.45 9.61
CA VAL A 36 2.66 -4.07 11.02
C VAL A 36 2.82 -2.56 11.19
N ARG A 37 3.81 -1.95 10.54
CA ARG A 37 4.04 -0.52 10.70
C ARG A 37 2.91 0.33 10.14
N ARG A 38 2.31 -0.08 9.02
CA ARG A 38 1.19 0.64 8.40
C ARG A 38 -0.09 0.50 9.21
N THR A 39 -0.36 -0.68 9.78
CA THR A 39 -1.49 -0.89 10.70
C THR A 39 -1.33 -0.13 12.03
N GLN A 40 -0.10 0.02 12.57
CA GLN A 40 0.17 0.91 13.71
C GLN A 40 -0.16 2.39 13.45
N LEU A 41 -0.19 2.80 12.17
CA LEU A 41 -0.61 4.14 11.76
C LEU A 41 -2.13 4.25 11.56
N GLY A 42 -2.88 3.17 11.77
CA GLY A 42 -4.32 3.09 11.48
C GLY A 42 -4.64 3.08 9.98
N LEU A 43 -3.64 2.79 9.13
CA LEU A 43 -3.78 2.80 7.68
C LEU A 43 -3.99 1.37 7.15
N PRO A 44 -4.90 1.18 6.18
CA PRO A 44 -5.13 -0.12 5.58
C PRO A 44 -3.93 -0.58 4.74
N VAL A 45 -3.76 -1.90 4.67
CA VAL A 45 -2.70 -2.55 3.88
C VAL A 45 -3.17 -3.93 3.42
N GLY A 46 -2.95 -4.26 2.16
CA GLY A 46 -3.36 -5.56 1.61
C GLY A 46 -2.59 -6.72 2.23
N SER A 47 -3.28 -7.82 2.53
CA SER A 47 -2.71 -9.02 3.16
C SER A 47 -1.97 -9.93 2.18
N TYR A 48 -2.30 -9.86 0.89
CA TYR A 48 -1.79 -10.77 -0.14
C TYR A 48 -1.23 -10.02 -1.36
N LEU A 49 -0.30 -9.10 -1.12
CA LEU A 49 0.34 -8.32 -2.19
C LEU A 49 1.53 -9.04 -2.85
N GLY A 50 1.93 -10.21 -2.31
CA GLY A 50 3.12 -10.95 -2.74
C GLY A 50 4.41 -10.47 -2.07
N ASP A 51 5.54 -10.74 -2.71
CA ASP A 51 6.86 -10.27 -2.27
C ASP A 51 6.96 -8.73 -2.34
N GLY A 52 7.90 -8.14 -1.59
CA GLY A 52 8.05 -6.68 -1.52
C GLY A 52 8.13 -5.99 -2.89
N ARG A 53 8.83 -6.59 -3.86
CA ARG A 53 8.95 -6.07 -5.25
C ARG A 53 7.62 -6.02 -6.02
N MET A 54 6.64 -6.82 -5.62
CA MET A 54 5.34 -6.96 -6.29
C MET A 54 4.30 -5.98 -5.76
N TRP A 55 4.55 -5.37 -4.60
CA TRP A 55 3.55 -4.60 -3.88
C TRP A 55 2.97 -3.43 -4.68
N ALA A 56 3.79 -2.75 -5.48
CA ALA A 56 3.32 -1.62 -6.27
C ALA A 56 2.25 -2.05 -7.28
N ASP A 57 2.44 -3.18 -7.96
CA ASP A 57 1.53 -3.66 -8.99
C ASP A 57 0.29 -4.35 -8.37
N SER A 58 0.48 -5.13 -7.31
CA SER A 58 -0.63 -5.73 -6.54
C SER A 58 -1.50 -4.66 -5.87
N ALA A 59 -0.91 -3.58 -5.35
CA ALA A 59 -1.67 -2.50 -4.75
C ALA A 59 -2.46 -1.71 -5.80
N LYS A 60 -1.86 -1.44 -6.97
CA LYS A 60 -2.58 -0.83 -8.11
C LYS A 60 -3.79 -1.66 -8.53
N SER A 61 -3.64 -2.99 -8.63
CA SER A 61 -4.73 -3.88 -9.04
C SER A 61 -5.87 -3.94 -8.01
N LEU A 62 -5.57 -3.73 -6.73
CA LEU A 62 -6.57 -3.57 -5.66
C LEU A 62 -7.22 -2.18 -5.62
N GLY A 63 -6.69 -1.20 -6.36
CA GLY A 63 -7.22 0.16 -6.43
C GLY A 63 -6.53 1.19 -5.54
N TYR A 64 -5.43 0.82 -4.87
CA TYR A 64 -4.63 1.78 -4.10
C TYR A 64 -4.06 2.86 -5.02
N TRP A 65 -3.92 4.07 -4.48
CA TRP A 65 -3.15 5.12 -5.14
C TRP A 65 -1.66 4.79 -5.04
N VAL A 66 -1.06 4.49 -6.19
CA VAL A 66 0.36 4.18 -6.33
C VAL A 66 0.96 5.04 -7.42
N ASP A 67 1.98 5.82 -7.07
CA ASP A 67 2.82 6.56 -8.00
C ASP A 67 4.25 6.73 -7.46
N GLY A 68 5.08 7.50 -8.15
CA GLY A 68 6.49 7.70 -7.80
C GLY A 68 6.78 8.86 -6.85
N THR A 69 5.76 9.51 -6.28
CA THR A 69 5.92 10.73 -5.48
C THR A 69 5.50 10.47 -4.02
N PRO A 70 6.40 10.62 -3.04
CA PRO A 70 6.02 10.55 -1.63
C PRO A 70 5.10 11.71 -1.25
N ARG A 71 3.98 11.44 -0.57
CA ARG A 71 2.98 12.46 -0.19
C ARG A 71 2.56 12.40 1.27
N HIS A 72 2.28 11.21 1.79
CA HIS A 72 1.65 11.05 3.08
C HIS A 72 2.48 10.22 4.06
N LYS A 73 2.32 10.51 5.34
CA LYS A 73 2.85 9.67 6.41
C LYS A 73 2.26 8.26 6.27
N GLY A 74 3.14 7.28 6.14
CA GLY A 74 2.77 5.88 6.01
C GLY A 74 2.79 5.36 4.58
N ASP A 75 3.10 6.20 3.58
CA ASP A 75 3.43 5.75 2.22
C ASP A 75 4.47 4.62 2.23
N ILE A 76 4.29 3.65 1.35
CA ILE A 76 5.18 2.49 1.21
C ILE A 76 5.99 2.68 -0.06
N ILE A 77 7.31 2.58 0.07
CA ILE A 77 8.23 2.61 -1.07
C ILE A 77 8.54 1.16 -1.47
N VAL A 78 8.40 0.87 -2.76
CA VAL A 78 8.65 -0.45 -3.33
C VAL A 78 9.91 -0.40 -4.19
N PHE A 79 10.82 -1.35 -3.95
CA PHE A 79 12.03 -1.54 -4.76
C PHE A 79 11.82 -2.74 -5.68
N ALA A 80 12.05 -2.56 -6.97
CA ALA A 80 12.01 -3.64 -7.95
C ALA A 80 13.13 -4.67 -7.69
N ALA A 81 13.03 -5.85 -8.32
CA ALA A 81 14.16 -6.78 -8.34
C ALA A 81 15.38 -6.11 -9.01
N GLY A 82 16.56 -6.37 -8.45
CA GLY A 82 17.85 -5.87 -8.96
C GLY A 82 18.36 -6.63 -10.18
#